data_AF-I4VJT6-F1
#
_entry.id   AF-I4VJT6-F1
#
_cell.length_a   1.000
_cell.length_b   1.000
_cell.length_c   1.000
_cell.angle_alpha   90.00
_cell.angle_beta   90.00
_cell.angle_gamma   90.00
#
_symmetry.space_group_name_H-M   'P 1'
#
loop_
_entity.id
_entity.type
_entity.pdbx_description
1 polymer ?
#
loop_
_entity_poly.entity_id
_entity_poly.type
_entity_poly.pdbx_seq_one_letter_code
_entity_poly.pdbx_strand_id
1 'polypeptide(L)' 'MKLRSEIMLALKDYIHRVHLSQSQAAKAFGVTQPRISDFTSGKVDEFGLDALVNMAGKAGLRVELHILEVAR' A
#
# COMPACT_ATOMS: atom_id res chain seq x y z
N MET A 1 -2.26 10.74 8.20
CA MET A 1 -3.27 9.69 7.93
C MET A 1 -3.68 9.65 6.47
N LYS A 2 -4.20 10.74 5.88
CA LYS A 2 -4.77 10.77 4.51
C LYS A 2 -3.94 10.04 3.43
N LEU A 3 -2.66 10.41 3.24
CA LEU A 3 -1.82 9.79 2.21
C LEU A 3 -1.59 8.28 2.41
N ARG A 4 -1.40 7.84 3.66
CA ARG A 4 -1.26 6.41 3.97
C ARG A 4 -2.55 5.65 3.64
N SER A 5 -3.69 6.21 4.05
CA SER A 5 -4.99 5.61 3.77
C SER A 5 -5.27 5.50 2.27
N GLU A 6 -4.92 6.52 1.48
CA GLU A 6 -5.06 6.50 0.01
C GLU A 6 -4.22 5.40 -0.64
N ILE A 7 -2.94 5.29 -0.27
CA ILE A 7 -2.06 4.23 -0.81
C ILE A 7 -2.55 2.85 -0.36
N MET A 8 -3.00 2.70 0.88
CA MET A 8 -3.56 1.43 1.36
C MET A 8 -4.81 1.01 0.60
N LEU A 9 -5.72 1.95 0.30
CA LEU A 9 -6.91 1.65 -0.50
C LEU A 9 -6.50 1.18 -1.90
N ALA A 10 -5.59 1.89 -2.56
CA ALA A 10 -5.10 1.50 -3.88
C ALA A 10 -4.45 0.09 -3.90
N LEU A 11 -3.69 -0.25 -2.85
CA LEU A 11 -3.10 -1.58 -2.70
C LEU A 11 -4.15 -2.67 -2.43
N LYS A 12 -5.18 -2.38 -1.63
CA LYS A 12 -6.31 -3.31 -1.40
C LYS A 12 -7.07 -3.54 -2.70
N ASP A 13 -7.39 -2.47 -3.43
CA ASP A 13 -8.08 -2.55 -4.71
C ASP A 13 -7.28 -3.34 -5.73
N TYR A 14 -5.94 -3.19 -5.74
CA TYR A 14 -5.07 -4.01 -6.56
C TYR A 14 -5.21 -5.51 -6.23
N ILE A 15 -5.12 -5.91 -4.95
CA ILE A 15 -5.30 -7.30 -4.52
C ILE A 15 -6.64 -7.86 -5.00
N HIS A 16 -7.72 -7.10 -4.84
CA HIS A 16 -9.05 -7.50 -5.25
C HIS A 16 -9.18 -7.63 -6.77
N ARG A 17 -8.70 -6.64 -7.54
CA ARG A 17 -8.82 -6.58 -9.00
C ARG A 17 -8.08 -7.71 -9.71
N VAL A 18 -6.94 -8.14 -9.18
CA VAL A 18 -6.14 -9.23 -9.76
C VAL A 18 -6.28 -10.55 -8.99
N HIS A 19 -7.28 -10.64 -8.09
CA HIS A 19 -7.66 -11.84 -7.35
C HIS A 19 -6.49 -12.55 -6.62
N LEU A 20 -5.63 -11.78 -5.96
CA LEU A 20 -4.50 -12.35 -5.23
C LEU A 20 -4.95 -12.91 -3.87
N SER A 21 -4.53 -14.12 -3.58
CA SER A 21 -4.49 -14.62 -2.19
C SER A 21 -3.47 -13.84 -1.36
N GLN A 22 -3.53 -13.94 -0.03
CA GLN A 22 -2.57 -13.24 0.84
C GLN A 22 -1.10 -13.61 0.57
N SER A 23 -0.82 -14.87 0.22
CA SER A 23 0.54 -15.32 -0.08
C SER A 23 1.03 -14.80 -1.44
N GLN A 24 0.14 -14.66 -2.43
CA GLN A 24 0.46 -14.04 -3.71
C GLN A 24 0.65 -12.52 -3.56
N ALA A 25 -0.19 -11.85 -2.76
CA ALA A 25 -0.03 -10.45 -2.44
C ALA A 25 1.30 -10.17 -1.72
N ALA A 26 1.71 -11.05 -0.80
CA ALA A 26 2.99 -10.94 -0.10
C ALA A 26 4.17 -10.93 -1.10
N LYS A 27 4.15 -11.86 -2.06
CA LYS A 27 5.15 -11.91 -3.14
C LYS A 27 5.10 -10.66 -4.02
N ALA A 28 3.91 -10.23 -4.45
CA ALA A 28 3.73 -9.06 -5.31
C ALA A 28 4.19 -7.76 -4.62
N PHE A 29 3.97 -7.63 -3.32
CA PHE A 29 4.32 -6.44 -2.55
C PHE A 29 5.74 -6.50 -1.97
N GLY A 30 6.44 -7.64 -2.10
CA GLY A 30 7.79 -7.83 -1.59
C GLY A 30 7.87 -7.89 -0.06
N VAL A 31 6.85 -8.44 0.60
CA VAL A 31 6.76 -8.55 2.06
C VAL A 31 6.42 -9.98 2.49
N THR A 32 6.42 -10.23 3.80
CA THR A 32 6.03 -11.52 4.36
C THR A 32 4.51 -11.69 4.38
N GLN A 33 4.02 -12.93 4.39
CA GLN A 33 2.59 -13.20 4.51
C GLN A 33 1.98 -12.68 5.84
N PRO A 34 2.61 -12.81 7.02
CA PRO A 34 2.10 -12.19 8.24
C PRO A 34 1.89 -10.69 8.10
N ARG A 35 2.78 -9.98 7.39
CA ARG A 35 2.63 -8.55 7.13
C ARG A 35 1.39 -8.25 6.27
N ILE A 36 1.03 -9.11 5.31
CA ILE A 36 -0.23 -8.99 4.56
C ILE A 36 -1.45 -9.28 5.43
N SER A 37 -1.33 -10.20 6.39
CA SER A 37 -2.40 -10.43 7.38
C SER A 37 -2.67 -9.18 8.22
N ASP A 38 -1.61 -8.53 8.74
CA ASP A 38 -1.74 -7.25 9.45
C ASP A 38 -2.34 -6.14 8.56
N PHE A 39 -1.91 -6.08 7.29
CA PHE A 39 -2.44 -5.14 6.29
C PHE A 39 -3.95 -5.31 6.04
N THR A 40 -4.40 -6.56 5.90
CA THR A 40 -5.81 -6.89 5.60
C THR A 40 -6.72 -6.81 6.82
N SER A 41 -6.19 -7.06 8.02
CA SER A 41 -6.93 -6.94 9.29
C SER A 41 -7.16 -5.50 9.75
N GLY A 42 -6.65 -4.51 9.02
CA GLY A 42 -6.97 -3.09 9.26
C GLY A 42 -6.06 -2.40 10.27
N LYS A 43 -4.89 -2.96 10.60
CA LYS A 43 -3.86 -2.31 11.42
C LYS A 43 -3.10 -1.24 10.63
N VAL A 44 -3.84 -0.28 10.08
CA VAL A 44 -3.37 0.79 9.17
C VAL A 44 -2.23 1.60 9.78
N ASP A 45 -2.26 1.81 11.09
CA ASP A 45 -1.30 2.66 11.80
C ASP A 45 0.10 2.01 11.94
N GLU A 46 0.21 0.70 11.73
CA GLU A 46 1.48 -0.03 11.79
C GLU A 46 2.30 0.07 10.49
N PHE A 47 1.75 0.70 9.45
CA PHE A 47 2.40 0.86 8.15
C PHE A 47 2.96 2.27 8.00
N GLY A 48 4.29 2.36 7.89
CA GLY A 48 4.97 3.59 7.48
C GLY A 48 4.59 3.99 6.05
N LEU A 49 4.65 5.29 5.75
CA LEU A 49 4.40 5.79 4.40
C LEU A 49 5.41 5.21 3.39
N ASP A 50 6.68 5.16 3.76
CA ASP A 50 7.77 4.55 3.02
C ASP A 50 7.51 3.07 2.68
N ALA A 51 7.03 2.30 3.66
CA ALA A 51 6.67 0.89 3.45
C ALA A 51 5.55 0.75 2.41
N LEU A 52 4.51 1.59 2.49
CA LEU A 52 3.39 1.56 1.55
C LEU A 52 3.81 1.97 0.14
N VAL A 53 4.66 2.99 -0.01
CA VAL A 53 5.22 3.41 -1.31
C VAL A 53 6.07 2.30 -1.91
N ASN A 54 6.89 1.63 -1.11
CA ASN A 54 7.70 0.48 -1.57
C ASN A 54 6.83 -0.68 -2.03
N MET A 55 5.77 -1.04 -1.29
CA MET A 55 4.82 -2.07 -1.70
C MET A 55 4.13 -1.73 -3.01
N ALA A 56 3.70 -0.47 -3.18
CA ALA A 56 3.08 0.00 -4.42
C ALA A 56 4.04 -0.12 -5.61
N GLY A 57 5.30 0.31 -5.45
CA GLY A 57 6.31 0.14 -6.49
C GLY A 57 6.57 -1.33 -6.86
N LYS A 58 6.63 -2.23 -5.87
CA LYS A 58 6.78 -3.68 -6.11
C LYS A 58 5.57 -4.29 -6.83
N ALA A 59 4.37 -3.77 -6.55
CA ALA A 59 3.14 -4.15 -7.22
C ALA A 59 3.02 -3.60 -8.66
N GLY A 60 3.99 -2.83 -9.14
CA GLY A 60 3.94 -2.16 -10.45
C GLY A 60 3.00 -0.95 -10.48
N LEU A 61 2.61 -0.43 -9.31
CA LEU A 61 1.83 0.82 -9.20
C LEU A 61 2.78 2.01 -9.16
N ARG A 62 2.35 3.12 -9.78
CA ARG A 62 3.05 4.40 -9.72
C ARG A 62 2.40 5.29 -8.67
N VAL A 63 3.21 5.84 -7.76
CA VAL A 63 2.78 6.80 -6.75
C VAL A 63 3.31 8.18 -7.14
N GLU A 64 2.42 9.18 -7.17
CA GLU A 64 2.78 10.57 -7.41
C GLU A 64 2.41 11.42 -6.20
N LEU A 65 3.35 12.27 -5.75
CA LEU A 65 3.16 13.19 -4.65
C LEU A 65 3.46 14.60 -5.14
N HIS A 66 2.50 15.50 -4.95
CA HIS A 66 2.65 16.91 -5.29
C HIS A 66 2.73 17.73 -4.01
N ILE A 67 3.77 18.55 -3.90
CA ILE A 67 3.92 19.56 -2.86
C ILE A 67 3.69 20.90 -3.55
N LEU A 68 2.68 21.63 -3.09
CA LEU A 68 2.32 22.94 -3.63
C LEU A 68 2.67 24.01 -2.62
N GLU A 69 3.20 25.13 -3.09
CA GLU A 69 3.39 26.30 -2.25
C GLU A 69 2.03 26.92 -1.95
N VAL A 70 1.76 27.21 -0.68
CA VAL A 70 0.57 27.98 -0.29
C VAL A 70 0.87 29.43 -0.60
N ALA A 71 0.08 30.05 -1.50
CA ALA A 71 0.20 31.47 -1.79
C ALA A 71 0.12 32.27 -0.48
N ARG A 72 1.13 33.10 -0.22
CA ARG A 72 1.17 33.99 0.94
C ARG A 72 0.15 35.11 0.82
#